data_AF-A0AAU9U4Z3-F1
#
_entry.id   AF-A0AAU9U4Z3-F1
#
_cell.length_a   1.000
_cell.length_b   1.000
_cell.length_c   1.000
_cell.angle_alpha   90.00
_cell.angle_beta   90.00
_cell.angle_gamma   90.00
#
_symmetry.space_group_name_H-M   'P 1'
#
loop_
_entity.id
_entity.type
_entity.pdbx_description
1 polymer ?
#
loop_
_entity_poly.entity_id
_entity_poly.type
_entity_poly.pdbx_seq_one_letter_code
_entity_poly.pdbx_strand_id
1 'polypeptide(L)'
;MAVYNIAFVFALCCVVIQAQRPFYAGRRPIGYPETETNLLSNRFGEDADLPIEAKGDGNLVNRLNALPVDKQPFWFLNWRQYDALRKNPQTYPARPNVFANGK
;
A
#
# COMPACT_ATOMS: atom_id res chain seq x y z
N MET A 1 38.91 -27.24 28.37
CA MET A 1 37.98 -27.86 27.39
C MET A 1 36.53 -27.43 27.63
N ALA A 2 35.96 -27.65 28.83
CA ALA A 2 34.56 -27.30 29.11
C ALA A 2 34.20 -25.82 28.90
N VAL A 3 35.08 -24.89 29.30
CA VAL A 3 34.84 -23.43 29.15
C VAL A 3 34.71 -23.01 27.68
N TYR A 4 35.52 -23.58 26.79
CA TYR A 4 35.45 -23.27 25.35
C TYR A 4 34.17 -23.81 24.71
N ASN A 5 33.72 -25.01 25.13
CA ASN A 5 32.47 -25.58 24.65
C ASN A 5 31.27 -24.74 25.08
N ILE A 6 31.27 -24.25 26.33
CA ILE A 6 30.22 -23.36 26.85
C ILE A 6 30.21 -22.03 26.08
N ALA A 7 31.38 -21.42 25.87
CA ALA A 7 31.49 -20.18 25.12
C ALA A 7 31.01 -20.34 23.66
N PHE A 8 31.32 -21.48 23.03
CA PHE A 8 30.88 -21.79 21.67
C PHE A 8 29.36 -21.95 21.57
N VAL A 9 28.75 -22.70 22.50
CA VAL A 9 27.29 -22.86 22.55
C VAL A 9 26.60 -21.51 22.79
N PHE A 10 27.16 -20.68 23.69
CA PHE A 10 26.61 -19.36 23.96
C PHE A 10 26.66 -18.45 22.73
N ALA A 11 27.78 -18.43 22.01
CA ALA A 11 27.91 -17.68 20.76
C ALA A 11 26.92 -18.16 19.70
N LEU A 12 26.72 -19.48 19.58
CA LEU A 12 25.77 -20.07 18.63
C LEU A 12 24.32 -19.69 18.99
N CYS A 13 23.95 -19.70 20.27
CA CYS A 13 22.64 -19.24 20.73
C CYS A 13 22.40 -17.75 20.39
N CYS A 14 23.39 -16.88 20.60
CA CYS A 14 23.27 -15.45 20.25
C CYS A 14 23.00 -15.23 18.75
N VAL A 15 23.63 -16.00 17.87
CA VAL A 15 23.42 -15.91 16.41
C VAL A 15 22.00 -16.34 16.03
N VAL A 16 21.47 -17.42 16.65
CA VAL A 16 20.11 -17.90 16.37
C VAL A 16 19.05 -16.92 16.86
N ILE A 17 19.26 -16.28 18.01
CA ILE A 17 18.32 -15.28 18.56
C ILE A 17 18.25 -14.02 17.68
N GLN A 18 19.39 -13.55 17.16
CA GLN A 18 19.44 -12.37 16.28
C GLN A 18 18.82 -12.62 14.89
N ALA A 19 18.66 -13.88 14.48
CA ALA A 19 18.07 -14.24 13.19
C ALA A 19 16.52 -14.29 13.20
N GLN A 20 15.87 -14.17 14.36
CA GLN A 20 14.41 -14.26 14.49
C GLN A 20 13.73 -12.93 14.11
N ARG A 21 13.64 -12.66 12.81
CA ARG A 21 12.66 -11.70 12.30
C ARG A 21 11.29 -12.39 12.36
N PRO A 22 10.26 -11.78 12.95
CA PRO A 22 8.93 -12.38 12.94
C PRO A 22 8.46 -12.63 11.51
N PHE A 23 7.89 -13.82 11.26
CA PHE A 23 7.43 -14.25 9.93
C PHE A 23 6.38 -13.32 9.30
N TYR A 24 5.68 -12.52 10.13
CA TYR A 24 4.69 -11.54 9.69
C TYR A 24 5.31 -10.21 9.20
N ALA A 25 6.59 -9.96 9.49
CA ALA A 25 7.29 -8.80 8.95
C ALA A 25 7.71 -9.10 7.50
N GLY A 26 7.03 -8.47 6.54
CA GLY A 26 7.40 -8.56 5.14
C GLY A 26 8.85 -8.12 4.90
N ARG A 27 9.51 -8.73 3.90
CA ARG A 27 10.89 -8.37 3.51
C ARG A 27 10.99 -7.05 2.74
N ARG A 28 9.85 -6.45 2.41
CA ARG A 28 9.75 -5.23 1.59
C ARG A 28 9.66 -3.99 2.49
N PRO A 29 10.14 -2.83 2.00
CA PRO A 29 9.93 -1.56 2.70
C PRO A 29 8.45 -1.34 3.03
N ILE A 30 8.18 -0.66 4.13
CA ILE A 30 6.83 -0.19 4.46
C ILE A 30 6.37 0.75 3.33
N GLY A 31 5.33 0.36 2.59
CA GLY A 31 4.86 1.08 1.42
C GLY A 31 3.69 0.37 0.73
N TYR A 32 3.23 0.93 -0.39
CA TYR A 32 2.19 0.30 -1.20
C TYR A 32 2.73 -0.97 -1.88
N PRO A 33 1.92 -2.04 -1.96
CA PRO A 33 2.31 -3.23 -2.70
C PRO A 33 2.51 -2.89 -4.18
N GLU A 34 3.49 -3.54 -4.81
CA GLU A 34 3.61 -3.56 -6.27
C GLU A 34 2.33 -4.18 -6.83
N THR A 35 1.49 -3.38 -7.47
CA THR A 35 0.32 -3.86 -8.19
C THR A 35 0.73 -4.23 -9.61
N GLU A 36 0.41 -5.45 -10.03
CA GLU A 36 0.57 -5.83 -11.44
C GLU A 36 -0.26 -4.89 -12.33
N THR A 37 0.30 -4.52 -13.48
CA THR A 37 -0.44 -3.76 -14.49
C THR A 37 -1.58 -4.63 -15.01
N ASN A 38 -2.81 -4.28 -14.65
CA ASN A 38 -3.98 -5.06 -15.01
C ASN A 38 -4.28 -4.85 -16.52
N LEU A 39 -3.79 -5.76 -17.37
CA LEU A 39 -3.94 -5.69 -18.84
C LEU A 39 -5.40 -5.71 -19.30
N LEU A 40 -6.36 -5.95 -18.39
CA LEU A 40 -7.80 -5.97 -18.64
C LEU A 40 -8.52 -4.68 -18.19
N SER A 41 -7.83 -3.69 -17.61
CA SER A 41 -8.43 -2.44 -17.11
C SER A 41 -9.29 -1.73 -18.17
N ASN A 42 -8.85 -1.76 -19.42
CA ASN A 42 -9.52 -1.05 -20.52
C ASN A 42 -10.87 -1.63 -20.94
N ARG A 43 -11.29 -2.79 -20.42
CA ARG A 43 -12.58 -3.40 -20.80
C ARG A 43 -13.78 -2.68 -20.18
N PHE A 44 -13.61 -2.02 -19.04
CA PHE A 44 -14.70 -1.37 -18.31
C PHE A 44 -14.72 0.16 -18.49
N GLY A 45 -13.93 0.69 -19.42
CA GLY A 45 -13.84 2.14 -19.62
C GLY A 45 -13.20 2.87 -18.45
N GLU A 46 -12.28 2.22 -17.72
CA GLU A 46 -11.50 2.85 -16.65
C GLU A 46 -10.61 4.01 -17.16
N ASP A 47 -10.33 4.05 -18.47
CA ASP A 47 -9.64 5.14 -19.16
C ASP A 47 -10.55 6.34 -19.51
N ALA A 48 -11.87 6.22 -19.32
CA ALA A 48 -12.77 7.35 -19.52
C ALA A 48 -12.57 8.40 -18.41
N ASP A 49 -12.79 9.69 -18.70
CA ASP A 49 -12.79 10.77 -17.71
C ASP A 49 -14.05 10.68 -16.82
N LEU A 50 -14.14 9.58 -16.08
CA LEU A 50 -15.26 9.20 -15.23
C LEU A 50 -14.75 8.78 -13.85
N PRO A 51 -15.55 8.95 -12.79
CA PRO A 51 -15.21 8.43 -11.47
C PRO A 51 -15.00 6.91 -11.50
N ILE A 52 -13.88 6.44 -10.95
CA ILE A 52 -13.57 5.01 -10.86
C ILE A 52 -14.64 4.24 -10.04
N GLU A 53 -15.28 4.91 -9.07
CA GLU A 53 -16.36 4.35 -8.25
C GLU A 53 -17.59 3.98 -9.08
N ALA A 54 -17.80 4.66 -10.22
CA ALA A 54 -18.89 4.35 -11.14
C ALA A 54 -18.60 3.08 -11.98
N LYS A 55 -17.37 2.56 -11.98
CA LYS A 55 -16.96 1.34 -12.72
C LYS A 55 -17.38 1.35 -14.20
N GLY A 56 -17.33 2.53 -14.83
CA GLY A 56 -17.77 2.71 -16.22
C GLY A 56 -19.28 2.81 -16.43
N ASP A 57 -20.11 2.83 -15.38
CA ASP A 57 -21.56 3.02 -15.50
C ASP A 57 -21.91 4.49 -15.80
N GLY A 58 -22.01 4.81 -17.10
CA GLY A 58 -22.44 6.13 -17.56
C GLY A 58 -23.87 6.50 -17.13
N ASN A 59 -24.77 5.53 -16.93
CA ASN A 59 -26.14 5.81 -16.48
C ASN A 59 -26.17 6.26 -15.02
N LEU A 60 -25.27 5.74 -14.18
CA LEU A 60 -25.08 6.26 -12.83
C LEU A 60 -24.60 7.71 -12.87
N VAL A 61 -23.56 8.00 -13.65
CA VAL A 61 -23.01 9.36 -13.76
C VAL A 61 -24.05 10.36 -14.26
N ASN A 62 -24.84 9.99 -15.27
CA ASN A 62 -25.94 10.83 -15.77
C ASN A 62 -27.01 11.08 -14.70
N ARG A 63 -27.36 10.06 -13.91
CA ARG A 63 -28.31 10.22 -12.79
C ARG A 63 -27.77 11.14 -11.71
N LEU A 64 -26.48 11.03 -11.38
CA LEU A 64 -25.83 11.88 -10.37
C LEU A 64 -25.73 13.33 -10.85
N ASN A 65 -25.42 13.56 -12.12
CA ASN A 65 -25.40 14.90 -12.73
C ASN A 65 -26.78 15.57 -12.75
N ALA A 66 -27.87 14.78 -12.83
CA ALA A 66 -29.22 15.30 -12.77
C ALA A 66 -29.67 15.70 -11.35
N LEU A 67 -28.94 15.28 -10.31
CA LEU A 67 -29.23 15.65 -8.94
C LEU A 67 -28.68 17.05 -8.61
N PRO A 68 -29.40 17.84 -7.80
CA PRO A 68 -28.83 19.02 -7.13
C PRO A 68 -27.54 18.71 -6.38
N VAL A 69 -26.60 19.67 -6.33
CA VAL A 69 -25.25 19.48 -5.76
C VAL A 69 -25.29 19.00 -4.31
N ASP A 70 -26.23 19.49 -3.51
CA ASP A 70 -26.47 19.10 -2.11
C ASP A 70 -26.91 17.64 -1.95
N LYS A 71 -27.43 17.02 -3.01
CA LYS A 71 -27.87 15.62 -3.04
C LYS A 71 -26.89 14.70 -3.73
N GLN A 72 -25.83 15.23 -4.34
CA GLN A 72 -24.78 14.43 -4.92
C GLN A 72 -23.92 13.81 -3.82
N PRO A 73 -23.50 12.55 -3.97
CA PRO A 73 -22.68 11.90 -2.95
C PRO A 73 -21.29 12.51 -2.93
N PHE A 74 -20.69 12.61 -1.74
CA PHE A 74 -19.39 13.26 -1.54
C PHE A 74 -18.27 12.66 -2.40
N TRP A 75 -18.31 11.34 -2.67
CA TRP A 75 -17.32 10.68 -3.51
C TRP A 75 -17.40 11.19 -4.95
N PHE A 76 -18.60 11.49 -5.46
CA PHE A 76 -18.83 12.01 -6.81
C PHE A 76 -18.50 13.48 -6.91
N LEU A 77 -18.59 14.24 -5.82
CA LEU A 77 -18.13 15.64 -5.82
C LEU A 77 -16.60 15.73 -5.81
N ASN A 78 -15.93 14.83 -5.07
CA ASN A 78 -14.49 14.88 -4.82
C ASN A 78 -13.67 13.89 -5.66
N TRP A 79 -14.29 13.19 -6.61
CA TRP A 79 -13.65 12.10 -7.35
C TRP A 79 -12.35 12.52 -8.04
N ARG A 80 -12.30 13.74 -8.61
CA ARG A 80 -11.08 14.28 -9.25
C ARG A 80 -9.93 14.45 -8.26
N GLN A 81 -10.24 14.87 -7.04
CA GLN A 81 -9.23 15.03 -5.99
C GLN A 81 -8.74 13.67 -5.49
N TYR A 82 -9.65 12.69 -5.34
CA TYR A 82 -9.26 11.32 -5.02
C TYR A 82 -8.41 10.70 -6.12
N ASP A 83 -8.72 10.94 -7.38
CA ASP A 83 -7.94 10.41 -8.50
C ASP A 83 -6.53 11.01 -8.56
N ALA A 84 -6.40 12.33 -8.32
CA ALA A 84 -5.10 12.97 -8.18
C ALA A 84 -4.29 12.39 -7.00
N LEU A 85 -4.94 12.12 -5.87
CA LEU A 85 -4.32 11.50 -4.70
C LEU A 85 -3.89 10.05 -4.98
N ARG A 86 -4.62 9.29 -5.80
CA ARG A 86 -4.24 7.93 -6.19
C ARG A 86 -3.00 7.93 -7.09
N LYS A 87 -2.94 8.87 -8.03
CA LYS A 87 -1.80 9.03 -8.93
C LYS A 87 -0.56 9.50 -8.18
N ASN A 88 -0.73 10.38 -7.21
CA ASN A 88 0.34 10.93 -6.39
C ASN A 88 -0.02 10.82 -4.89
N PRO A 89 0.10 9.62 -4.29
CA PRO A 89 -0.24 9.44 -2.89
C PRO A 89 0.69 10.28 -2.02
N GLN A 90 0.11 10.95 -1.02
CA GLN A 90 0.89 11.63 -0.01
C GLN A 90 1.71 10.59 0.75
N THR A 91 3.01 10.54 0.47
CA THR A 91 3.93 9.68 1.20
C THR A 91 4.43 10.44 2.41
N TYR A 92 4.32 9.83 3.58
CA TYR A 92 5.00 10.31 4.78
C TYR A 92 6.41 9.71 4.78
N PRO A 93 7.45 10.46 5.20
CA PRO A 93 8.76 9.87 5.35
C PRO A 93 8.66 8.69 6.31
N ALA A 94 9.01 7.49 5.82
CA ALA A 94 9.08 6.33 6.68
C ALA A 94 10.02 6.65 7.84
N ARG A 95 9.56 6.44 9.08
CA ARG A 95 10.41 6.64 10.25
C ARG A 95 11.70 5.83 10.04
N PRO A 96 12.89 6.45 10.12
CA PRO A 96 14.13 5.74 9.86
C PRO A 96 14.25 4.56 10.83
N ASN A 97 14.48 3.38 10.27
CA ASN A 97 14.66 2.18 11.06
C ASN A 97 16.04 2.22 11.72
N VAL A 98 16.07 2.40 13.04
CA VAL A 98 17.30 2.41 13.84
C VAL A 98 18.10 1.09 13.74
N PHE A 99 17.44 0.01 13.35
CA PHE A 99 18.06 -1.31 13.17
C PHE A 99 18.55 -1.56 11.73
N ALA A 100 18.21 -0.71 10.76
CA ALA A 100 18.63 -0.90 9.37
C ALA A 100 20.10 -0.51 9.13
N ASN A 101 20.68 0.33 9.99
CA ASN A 101 22.06 0.82 9.89
C ASN A 101 22.95 0.30 11.04
N GLY A 102 22.73 -0.94 11.49
CA GLY A 102 23.65 -1.62 12.39
C GLY A 102 24.87 -2.15 11.62
N LYS A 103 25.94 -1.37 11.57
CA LYS A 103 27.30 -1.92 11.45
C LYS A 103 27.73 -2.45 12.81
#